data_AF-Q7MBM5-F1
#
_entry.id   AF-Q7MBM5-F1
#
_cell.length_a   1.000
_cell.length_b   1.000
_cell.length_c   1.000
_cell.angle_alpha   90.00
_cell.angle_beta   90.00
_cell.angle_gamma   90.00
#
_symmetry.space_group_name_H-M   'P 1'
#
loop_
_entity.id
_entity.type
_entity.pdbx_description
1 polymer ?
#
loop_
_entity_poly.entity_id
_entity_poly.type
_entity_poly.pdbx_seq_one_letter_code
_entity_poly.pdbx_strand_id
1 'polypeptide(L)'
;MPFLRTLLLSFSLFAGSAHAAMQNQYALVFFFQSTCPYCHKASPKITRLSERFELPVYAFSVDGVGIAGFEVPIPVTPEIGRTFFPGNAKAVMPALFLMNVNSRKFSRLSIGDVPESTLAQSIQNALNDPRVQEALQ
;
A
#
# COMPACT_ATOMS: atom_id res chain seq x y z
N MET A 1 -27.05 -29.56 54.00
CA MET A 1 -26.45 -30.46 52.99
C MET A 1 -27.20 -30.23 51.68
N PRO A 2 -26.52 -30.08 50.54
CA PRO A 2 -26.33 -28.75 49.94
C PRO A 2 -27.25 -28.44 48.74
N PHE A 3 -27.62 -27.17 48.64
CA PHE A 3 -28.21 -26.52 47.47
C PHE A 3 -27.21 -26.52 46.31
N LEU A 4 -27.48 -27.32 45.28
CA LEU A 4 -26.69 -27.34 44.06
C LEU A 4 -27.20 -26.24 43.11
N ARG A 5 -26.53 -25.07 43.17
CA ARG A 5 -26.74 -23.96 42.23
C ARG A 5 -26.26 -24.38 40.83
N THR A 6 -27.18 -24.70 39.93
CA THR A 6 -26.91 -24.88 38.51
C THR A 6 -26.53 -23.54 37.89
N LEU A 7 -25.23 -23.30 37.74
CA LEU A 7 -24.69 -22.17 37.01
C LEU A 7 -24.79 -22.48 35.51
N LEU A 8 -25.85 -22.00 34.86
CA LEU A 8 -25.98 -22.02 33.40
C LEU A 8 -24.93 -21.07 32.81
N LEU A 9 -23.80 -21.61 32.34
CA LEU A 9 -22.89 -20.88 31.46
C LEU A 9 -23.59 -20.67 30.11
N SER A 10 -24.17 -19.50 29.91
CA SER A 10 -24.56 -18.99 28.60
C SER A 10 -23.30 -18.77 27.76
N PHE A 11 -22.92 -19.78 26.98
CA PHE A 11 -21.87 -19.66 25.97
C PHE A 11 -22.41 -18.85 24.80
N SER A 12 -22.29 -17.53 24.89
CA SER A 12 -22.57 -16.62 23.77
C SER A 12 -21.57 -16.93 22.65
N LEU A 13 -21.99 -17.76 21.69
CA LEU A 13 -21.32 -17.93 20.41
C LEU A 13 -21.39 -16.61 19.65
N PHE A 14 -20.47 -15.69 19.93
CA PHE A 14 -20.13 -14.63 18.99
C PHE A 14 -19.44 -15.31 17.80
N ALA A 15 -20.24 -15.74 16.84
CA ALA A 15 -19.76 -16.06 15.50
C ALA A 15 -19.29 -14.73 14.87
N GLY A 16 -18.07 -14.32 15.21
CA GLY A 16 -17.38 -13.26 14.49
C GLY A 16 -17.14 -13.77 13.08
N SER A 17 -17.93 -13.30 12.13
CA SER A 17 -17.68 -13.51 10.70
C SER A 17 -16.32 -12.92 10.36
N ALA A 18 -15.28 -13.75 10.33
CA ALA A 18 -13.95 -13.35 9.90
C ALA A 18 -13.93 -13.15 8.38
N HIS A 19 -14.57 -12.08 7.91
CA HIS A 19 -14.10 -11.45 6.69
C HIS A 19 -12.87 -10.65 7.11
N ALA A 20 -11.70 -11.03 6.63
CA ALA A 20 -10.52 -10.19 6.71
C ALA A 20 -10.78 -8.92 5.89
N ALA A 21 -11.50 -7.97 6.47
CA ALA A 21 -11.56 -6.62 5.94
C ALA A 21 -10.14 -6.07 6.04
N MET A 22 -9.55 -5.69 4.90
CA MET A 22 -8.37 -4.84 4.91
C MET A 22 -8.78 -3.60 5.70
N GLN A 23 -8.31 -3.50 6.95
CA GLN A 23 -8.76 -2.46 7.89
C GLN A 23 -8.46 -1.06 7.36
N ASN A 24 -7.47 -0.97 6.46
CA ASN A 24 -7.08 0.23 5.77
C ASN A 24 -7.60 0.20 4.32
N GLN A 25 -8.31 1.23 3.88
CA GLN A 25 -8.78 1.33 2.49
C GLN A 25 -7.67 1.75 1.51
N TYR A 26 -6.46 1.99 2.00
CA TYR A 26 -5.34 2.51 1.23
C TYR A 26 -4.18 1.52 1.13
N ALA A 27 -3.47 1.58 0.00
CA ALA A 27 -2.22 0.86 -0.24
C ALA A 27 -1.19 1.80 -0.87
N LEU A 28 0.08 1.52 -0.65
CA LEU A 28 1.17 2.12 -1.43
C LEU A 28 1.31 1.36 -2.75
N VAL A 29 1.48 2.09 -3.85
CA VAL A 29 1.80 1.51 -5.16
C VAL A 29 3.20 1.95 -5.55
N PHE A 30 4.11 0.99 -5.62
CA PHE A 30 5.53 1.22 -5.85
C PHE A 30 5.93 0.68 -7.23
N PHE A 31 6.23 1.55 -8.19
CA PHE A 31 6.80 1.16 -9.47
C PHE A 31 8.32 1.23 -9.43
N PHE A 32 8.96 0.19 -9.96
CA PHE A 32 10.41 0.10 -10.02
C PHE A 32 10.91 -0.68 -11.25
N GLN A 33 12.22 -0.64 -11.45
CA GLN A 33 12.96 -1.46 -12.40
C GLN A 33 14.14 -2.12 -11.67
N SER A 34 14.47 -3.37 -11.98
CA SER A 34 15.50 -4.11 -11.23
C SER A 34 16.90 -3.52 -11.34
N THR A 35 17.25 -2.87 -12.46
CA THR A 35 18.58 -2.26 -12.68
C THR A 35 18.68 -0.80 -12.23
N CYS A 36 17.59 -0.23 -11.71
CA CYS A 36 17.51 1.18 -11.31
C CYS A 36 18.14 1.39 -9.91
N PRO A 37 19.28 2.09 -9.78
CA PRO A 37 19.98 2.24 -8.49
C PRO A 37 19.16 3.05 -7.47
N TYR A 38 18.33 3.99 -7.94
CA TYR A 38 17.41 4.75 -7.10
C TYR A 38 16.28 3.90 -6.53
N CYS A 39 15.87 2.86 -7.25
CA CYS A 39 14.86 1.91 -6.83
C CYS A 39 15.37 1.04 -5.67
N HIS A 40 16.63 0.60 -5.75
CA HIS A 40 17.32 -0.07 -4.64
C HIS A 40 17.48 0.81 -3.40
N LYS A 41 17.72 2.12 -3.57
CA LYS A 41 17.77 3.07 -2.46
C LYS A 41 16.39 3.29 -1.81
N ALA A 42 15.34 3.33 -2.63
CA ALA A 42 13.98 3.57 -2.17
C ALA A 42 13.38 2.36 -1.45
N SER A 43 13.65 1.14 -1.92
CA SER A 43 13.05 -0.09 -1.40
C SER A 43 13.05 -0.23 0.13
N PRO A 44 14.20 -0.11 0.84
CA PRO A 44 14.22 -0.26 2.29
C PRO A 44 13.47 0.86 3.03
N LYS A 45 13.37 2.07 2.44
CA LYS A 45 12.55 3.16 3.01
C LYS A 45 11.07 2.84 2.89
N ILE A 46 10.64 2.35 1.73
CA ILE A 46 9.24 1.99 1.48
C ILE A 46 8.80 0.85 2.39
N THR A 47 9.66 -0.17 2.60
CA THR A 47 9.38 -1.27 3.53
C THR A 47 9.14 -0.77 4.96
N ARG A 48 10.04 0.07 5.49
CA ARG A 48 9.87 0.66 6.83
C ARG A 48 8.64 1.56 6.95
N LEU A 49 8.32 2.33 5.92
CA LEU A 49 7.16 3.21 5.93
C LEU A 49 5.85 2.44 5.77
N SER A 50 5.84 1.36 4.99
CA SER A 50 4.72 0.42 4.90
C SER A 50 4.36 -0.15 6.26
N GLU A 51 5.36 -0.61 7.02
CA GLU A 51 5.19 -1.09 8.39
C GLU A 51 4.72 0.04 9.32
N ARG A 52 5.37 1.20 9.29
CA ARG A 52 5.04 2.35 10.16
C ARG A 52 3.60 2.85 9.98
N PHE A 53 3.12 2.88 8.74
CA PHE A 53 1.79 3.41 8.39
C PHE A 53 0.72 2.31 8.24
N GLU A 54 1.08 1.05 8.45
CA GLU A 54 0.18 -0.10 8.24
C GLU A 54 -0.49 -0.08 6.85
N LEU A 55 0.30 0.26 5.82
CA LEU A 55 -0.12 0.31 4.43
C LEU A 55 0.51 -0.84 3.65
N PRO A 56 -0.25 -1.77 3.07
CA PRO A 56 0.32 -2.78 2.18
C PRO A 56 0.94 -2.12 0.95
N VAL A 57 1.90 -2.80 0.33
CA VAL A 57 2.58 -2.32 -0.88
C VAL A 57 2.24 -3.21 -2.06
N TYR A 58 1.69 -2.62 -3.13
CA TYR A 58 1.67 -3.23 -4.45
C TYR A 58 2.91 -2.81 -5.22
N ALA A 59 3.89 -3.71 -5.28
CA ALA A 59 5.15 -3.49 -5.95
C ALA A 59 5.08 -3.96 -7.41
N PHE A 60 5.21 -3.01 -8.34
CA PHE A 60 5.16 -3.21 -9.78
C PHE A 60 6.54 -3.11 -10.41
N SER A 61 6.97 -4.17 -11.07
CA SER A 61 8.25 -4.21 -11.80
C SER A 61 8.02 -4.01 -13.29
N VAL A 62 8.66 -3.00 -13.88
CA VAL A 62 8.56 -2.74 -15.33
C VAL A 62 9.33 -3.75 -16.18
N ASP A 63 10.34 -4.41 -15.60
CA ASP A 63 11.13 -5.47 -16.24
C ASP A 63 10.80 -6.87 -15.71
N GLY A 64 9.82 -6.98 -14.80
CA GLY A 64 9.34 -8.24 -14.22
C GLY A 64 10.30 -8.89 -13.22
N VAL A 65 11.44 -8.27 -12.93
CA VAL A 65 12.46 -8.79 -12.02
C VAL A 65 12.32 -8.10 -10.66
N GLY A 66 12.44 -8.88 -9.57
CA GLY A 66 12.37 -8.40 -8.19
C GLY A 66 13.63 -7.65 -7.72
N ILE A 67 13.50 -6.96 -6.59
CA ILE A 67 14.61 -6.34 -5.84
C ILE A 67 14.49 -6.72 -4.36
N ALA A 68 15.53 -6.48 -3.56
CA ALA A 68 15.48 -6.75 -2.12
C ALA A 68 14.31 -6.01 -1.46
N GLY A 69 13.50 -6.73 -0.69
CA GLY A 69 12.24 -6.26 -0.07
C GLY A 69 11.00 -6.42 -0.96
N PHE A 70 11.17 -6.69 -2.25
CA PHE A 70 10.11 -6.88 -3.25
C PHE A 70 10.51 -7.96 -4.27
N GLU A 71 10.77 -9.18 -3.77
CA GLU A 71 11.34 -10.28 -4.54
C GLU A 71 10.37 -10.88 -5.56
N VAL A 72 9.06 -10.81 -5.27
CA VAL A 72 7.98 -11.34 -6.13
C VAL A 72 7.08 -10.18 -6.58
N PRO A 73 7.54 -9.32 -7.50
CA PRO A 73 6.75 -8.17 -7.92
C PRO A 73 5.66 -8.54 -8.93
N ILE A 74 4.70 -7.64 -9.07
CA ILE A 74 3.68 -7.72 -10.11
C ILE A 74 4.28 -7.13 -11.40
N PRO A 75 4.28 -7.84 -12.54
CA PRO A 75 4.75 -7.27 -13.79
C PRO A 75 3.81 -6.16 -14.28
N VAL A 76 4.38 -5.05 -14.77
CA VAL A 76 3.58 -3.97 -15.36
C VAL A 76 3.00 -4.40 -16.69
N THR A 77 1.67 -4.37 -16.81
CA THR A 77 0.99 -4.52 -18.10
C THR A 77 0.91 -3.18 -18.83
N PRO A 78 0.70 -3.17 -20.17
CA PRO A 78 0.49 -1.93 -20.91
C PRO A 78 -0.67 -1.09 -20.35
N GLU A 79 -1.76 -1.72 -19.90
CA GLU A 79 -2.91 -1.03 -19.30
C GLU A 79 -2.49 -0.28 -18.03
N ILE A 80 -1.81 -0.97 -17.10
CA ILE A 80 -1.32 -0.38 -15.86
C ILE A 80 -0.35 0.76 -16.15
N GLY A 81 0.57 0.58 -17.11
CA GLY A 81 1.51 1.61 -17.53
C GLY A 81 0.80 2.88 -17.98
N ARG A 82 -0.22 2.77 -18.85
CA ARG A 82 -1.01 3.93 -19.32
C ARG A 82 -1.82 4.58 -18.21
N THR A 83 -2.36 3.80 -17.27
CA THR A 83 -3.13 4.32 -16.14
C THR A 83 -2.28 5.22 -15.25
N PHE A 84 -1.08 4.78 -14.85
CA PHE A 84 -0.23 5.52 -13.93
C PHE A 84 0.68 6.57 -14.59
N PHE A 85 0.96 6.41 -15.89
CA PHE A 85 1.84 7.29 -16.67
C PHE A 85 1.18 7.72 -18.00
N PRO A 86 0.09 8.52 -17.95
CA PRO A 86 -0.64 8.92 -19.15
C PRO A 86 0.16 9.91 -20.02
N GLY A 87 -0.21 10.01 -21.31
CA GLY A 87 0.23 11.09 -22.20
C GLY A 87 1.64 10.97 -22.78
N ASN A 88 2.16 9.74 -22.98
CA ASN A 88 3.54 9.47 -23.43
C ASN A 88 4.63 10.01 -22.48
N ALA A 89 4.28 10.33 -21.23
CA ALA A 89 5.25 10.76 -20.25
C ALA A 89 6.26 9.63 -20.01
N LYS A 90 7.56 9.92 -20.13
CA LYS A 90 8.60 8.95 -19.81
C LYS A 90 8.50 8.60 -18.33
N ALA A 91 8.14 7.36 -18.03
CA ALA A 91 8.06 6.89 -16.65
C ALA A 91 9.45 7.03 -15.99
N VAL A 92 9.50 7.77 -14.89
CA VAL A 92 10.71 7.93 -14.07
C VAL A 92 10.58 7.01 -12.86
N MET A 93 11.61 6.20 -12.62
CA MET A 93 11.66 5.23 -11.54
C MET A 93 12.63 5.67 -10.43
N PRO A 94 12.32 5.40 -9.16
CA PRO A 94 11.06 4.83 -8.67
C PRO A 94 9.88 5.81 -8.75
N ALA A 95 8.66 5.30 -8.77
CA ALA A 95 7.44 6.10 -8.63
C ALA A 95 6.54 5.52 -7.54
N LEU A 96 6.01 6.38 -6.68
CA LEU A 96 5.22 5.95 -5.53
C LEU A 96 3.90 6.72 -5.47
N PHE A 97 2.82 5.98 -5.21
CA PHE A 97 1.46 6.50 -5.15
C PHE A 97 0.74 5.96 -3.90
N LEU A 98 -0.25 6.71 -3.42
CA LEU A 98 -1.25 6.24 -2.48
C LEU A 98 -2.51 5.89 -3.28
N MET A 99 -3.02 4.67 -3.15
CA MET A 99 -4.20 4.20 -3.87
C MET A 99 -5.28 3.79 -2.89
N ASN A 100 -6.54 4.16 -3.15
CA ASN A 100 -7.67 3.55 -2.47
C ASN A 100 -7.97 2.19 -3.15
N VAL A 101 -7.97 1.10 -2.39
CA VAL A 101 -8.09 -0.25 -2.95
C VAL A 101 -9.50 -0.57 -3.47
N ASN A 102 -10.53 0.15 -2.98
CA ASN A 102 -11.91 -0.04 -3.41
C ASN A 102 -12.19 0.71 -4.71
N SER A 103 -11.84 2.00 -4.77
CA SER A 103 -12.10 2.84 -5.95
C SER A 103 -11.05 2.68 -7.05
N ARG A 104 -9.85 2.18 -6.70
CA ARG A 104 -8.63 2.12 -7.54
C ARG A 104 -8.14 3.49 -8.01
N LYS A 105 -8.65 4.58 -7.43
CA LYS A 105 -8.12 5.93 -7.64
C LYS A 105 -6.84 6.08 -6.83
N PHE A 106 -5.92 6.93 -7.31
CA PHE A 106 -4.62 7.11 -6.68
C PHE A 106 -4.12 8.56 -6.75
N SER A 107 -3.26 8.91 -5.80
CA SER A 107 -2.55 10.18 -5.73
C SER A 107 -1.05 9.93 -5.71
N ARG A 108 -0.29 10.79 -6.40
CA ARG A 108 1.17 10.67 -6.50
C ARG A 108 1.81 11.15 -5.19
N LEU A 109 2.73 10.35 -4.65
CA LEU A 109 3.49 10.69 -3.44
C LEU A 109 4.90 11.17 -3.77
N SER A 110 5.59 10.48 -4.69
CA SER A 110 6.93 10.87 -5.15
C SER A 110 7.24 10.33 -6.54
N ILE A 111 8.19 10.99 -7.20
CA ILE A 111 8.86 10.51 -8.41
C ILE A 111 10.36 10.67 -8.21
N GLY A 112 11.10 9.60 -8.50
CA GLY A 112 12.49 9.47 -8.11
C GLY A 112 12.65 9.12 -6.63
N ASP A 113 13.90 8.90 -6.26
CA ASP A 113 14.28 8.66 -4.87
C ASP A 113 14.30 9.97 -4.07
N VAL A 114 13.68 9.98 -2.90
CA VAL A 114 13.63 11.13 -1.97
C VAL A 114 14.02 10.69 -0.55
N PRO A 115 14.43 11.58 0.36
CA PRO A 115 14.69 11.22 1.75
C PRO A 115 13.48 10.52 2.41
N GLU A 116 13.73 9.61 3.35
CA GLU A 116 12.65 8.88 4.04
C GLU A 116 11.69 9.83 4.76
N SER A 117 12.20 10.90 5.38
CA SER A 117 11.38 11.92 6.04
C SER A 117 10.45 12.64 5.07
N THR A 118 10.96 12.99 3.88
CA THR A 118 10.14 13.58 2.81
C THR A 118 9.05 12.62 2.37
N LEU A 119 9.37 11.34 2.18
CA LEU A 119 8.38 10.36 1.77
C LEU A 119 7.32 10.10 2.86
N ALA A 120 7.74 10.01 4.12
CA ALA A 120 6.84 9.89 5.26
C ALA A 120 5.89 11.08 5.35
N GLN A 121 6.39 12.29 5.11
CA GLN A 121 5.56 13.50 5.07
C GLN A 121 4.56 13.47 3.92
N SER A 122 4.96 13.02 2.72
CA SER A 122 4.04 12.84 1.60
C SER A 122 2.91 11.86 1.94
N ILE A 123 3.23 10.71 2.55
CA ILE A 123 2.24 9.72 2.98
C ILE A 123 1.29 10.33 4.01
N GLN A 124 1.83 10.95 5.07
CA GLN A 124 1.03 11.60 6.11
C GLN A 124 0.11 12.67 5.50
N ASN A 125 0.63 13.54 4.63
CA ASN A 125 -0.16 14.59 4.00
C ASN A 125 -1.29 14.01 3.15
N ALA A 126 -1.00 13.00 2.32
CA ALA A 126 -2.00 12.38 1.47
C ALA A 126 -3.10 11.66 2.28
N LEU A 127 -2.73 11.03 3.41
CA LEU A 127 -3.68 10.37 4.30
C LEU A 127 -4.57 11.36 5.07
N ASN A 128 -4.11 12.59 5.32
CA ASN A 128 -4.84 13.57 6.15
C ASN A 128 -5.45 14.73 5.35
N ASP A 129 -5.16 14.89 4.06
CA ASP A 129 -5.76 15.93 3.23
C ASP A 129 -7.16 15.50 2.77
N PRO A 130 -8.25 16.18 3.22
CA PRO A 130 -9.61 15.80 2.85
C PRO A 130 -9.86 15.85 1.35
N ARG A 131 -9.15 16.71 0.61
CA ARG A 131 -9.29 16.82 -0.85
C ARG A 131 -8.70 15.61 -1.55
N VAL A 132 -7.60 15.07 -1.01
CA VAL A 132 -7.02 13.82 -1.50
C VAL A 132 -7.99 12.68 -1.20
N GLN A 133 -8.49 12.59 0.04
CA GLN A 133 -9.45 11.55 0.40
C GLN A 133 -10.70 11.57 -0.48
N GLU A 134 -11.31 12.75 -0.71
CA GLU A 134 -12.46 12.92 -1.59
C GLU A 134 -12.13 12.53 -3.04
N ALA A 135 -10.97 12.94 -3.57
CA ALA A 135 -10.54 12.54 -4.90
C ALA A 135 -10.30 11.02 -5.04
N LEU A 136 -10.03 10.33 -3.93
CA LEU A 136 -9.76 8.89 -3.88
C LEU A 136 -11.00 8.04 -3.54
N GLN A 137 -12.14 8.63 -3.21
CA GLN A 137 -13.40 7.90 -3.00
C GLN A 137 -13.99 7.37 -4.31
#